data_AF-A0A1Q8ZRS9-F1
#
_entry.id   AF-A0A1Q8ZRS9-F1
#
_cell.length_a   1.000
_cell.length_b   1.000
_cell.length_c   1.000
_cell.angle_alpha   90.00
_cell.angle_beta   90.00
_cell.angle_gamma   90.00
#
_symmetry.space_group_name_H-M   'P 1'
#
loop_
_entity.id
_entity.type
_entity.pdbx_description
1 polymer ?
#
loop_
_entity_poly.entity_id
_entity_poly.type
_entity_poly.pdbx_seq_one_letter_code
_entity_poly.pdbx_strand_id
1 'polypeptide(L)'
;MSAEATIRRGVRNARYTTVPNHVFEDDRLSMEARWLLGYLLSKPDNWTVVVGDIVKRGKCGRDKARKMIAELVEIGYAEREQTRDDGKFSASVLVIYDEPRDVVPVADPAASESVAFLPQTDLPATAKPSPVLPSPVKSAPSKDLKIVNTESLPSGEALADDLESAPASDVPEKGQGRVERERASRQFDVWFKAWPKPGSPVFARNAWFALSADDRAACIEKTPIYLAWAKPEELTAPAVYLKGRAWNDVPEHFSADQAPVRELAKPCGKLWMGTRLEALLGDPTGRLVITTYDERQLASGAISREALLRQKRRDNGWPLVSRMHELARHNEPFFAGLALKPLVVDFQKVERGTPLFVAWRRLHERRGWLFVDGLRDFNYFPPIEDGADDLDAAVEAALEHFRTKISKERTNDAA
;
A
#
# COMPACT_ATOMS: atom_id res chain seq x y z
N MET A 1 -43.20 -1.92 -40.87
CA MET A 1 -42.45 -2.99 -40.16
C MET A 1 -42.58 -2.73 -38.68
N SER A 2 -43.32 -3.56 -37.94
CA SER A 2 -43.38 -3.42 -36.47
C SER A 2 -42.02 -3.84 -35.91
N ALA A 3 -41.31 -2.88 -35.30
CA ALA A 3 -40.08 -3.18 -34.58
C ALA A 3 -40.43 -4.11 -33.41
N GLU A 4 -39.92 -5.34 -33.45
CA GLU A 4 -40.07 -6.29 -32.36
C GLU A 4 -39.36 -5.73 -31.12
N ALA A 5 -40.00 -5.80 -29.95
CA ALA A 5 -39.41 -5.32 -28.70
C ALA A 5 -38.09 -6.06 -28.40
N THR A 6 -36.98 -5.32 -28.39
CA THR A 6 -35.62 -5.89 -28.22
C THR A 6 -35.34 -6.39 -26.81
N ILE A 7 -36.07 -5.87 -25.80
CA ILE A 7 -35.79 -6.17 -24.39
C ILE A 7 -36.74 -7.26 -23.89
N ARG A 8 -36.20 -8.46 -23.64
CA ARG A 8 -36.92 -9.60 -23.06
C ARG A 8 -36.49 -9.78 -21.59
N ARG A 9 -37.42 -9.63 -20.64
CA ARG A 9 -37.14 -9.76 -19.20
C ARG A 9 -37.43 -11.18 -18.72
N GLY A 10 -36.47 -11.81 -18.03
CA GLY A 10 -36.64 -13.13 -17.42
C GLY A 10 -37.39 -13.08 -16.07
N VAL A 11 -37.67 -14.26 -15.49
CA VAL A 11 -38.26 -14.38 -14.16
C VAL A 11 -37.31 -13.80 -13.10
N ARG A 12 -37.81 -12.85 -12.30
CA ARG A 12 -37.04 -12.22 -11.22
C ARG A 12 -36.84 -13.22 -10.07
N ASN A 13 -35.62 -13.66 -9.85
CA ASN A 13 -35.25 -14.55 -8.72
C ASN A 13 -35.02 -13.76 -7.43
N ALA A 14 -34.73 -14.39 -6.29
CA ALA A 14 -34.68 -13.73 -4.97
C ALA A 14 -33.56 -12.68 -4.74
N ARG A 15 -32.85 -12.20 -5.78
CA ARG A 15 -31.71 -11.27 -5.67
C ARG A 15 -31.75 -10.14 -6.69
N TYR A 16 -32.84 -9.38 -6.73
CA TYR A 16 -32.93 -8.13 -7.48
C TYR A 16 -33.25 -6.96 -6.56
N THR A 17 -32.89 -5.77 -7.00
CA THR A 17 -33.23 -4.49 -6.38
C THR A 17 -34.15 -3.73 -7.33
N THR A 18 -35.17 -3.08 -6.78
CA THR A 18 -36.00 -2.11 -7.49
C THR A 18 -35.46 -0.72 -7.24
N VAL A 19 -34.98 -0.06 -8.29
CA VAL A 19 -34.50 1.34 -8.26
C VAL A 19 -35.37 2.15 -9.23
N PRO A 20 -35.83 3.35 -8.85
CA PRO A 20 -36.57 4.22 -9.75
C PRO A 20 -35.78 4.53 -11.04
N ASN A 21 -36.46 4.59 -12.18
CA ASN A 21 -35.78 4.80 -13.46
C ASN A 21 -35.05 6.15 -13.54
N HIS A 22 -35.57 7.19 -12.87
CA HIS A 22 -34.97 8.53 -12.90
C HIS A 22 -33.54 8.55 -12.38
N VAL A 23 -33.15 7.62 -11.51
CA VAL A 23 -31.76 7.45 -11.04
C VAL A 23 -30.78 7.22 -12.20
N PHE A 24 -31.22 6.55 -13.26
CA PHE A 24 -30.41 6.27 -14.45
C PHE A 24 -30.68 7.27 -15.59
N GLU A 25 -31.80 7.98 -15.56
CA GLU A 25 -32.21 8.97 -16.57
C GLU A 25 -31.80 10.41 -16.21
N ASP A 26 -31.35 10.68 -14.98
CA ASP A 26 -30.94 12.02 -14.55
C ASP A 26 -29.64 12.48 -15.25
N ASP A 27 -29.79 13.38 -16.21
CA ASP A 27 -28.69 13.90 -17.02
C ASP A 27 -27.75 14.85 -16.31
N ARG A 28 -28.09 15.27 -15.09
CA ARG A 28 -27.18 16.03 -14.21
C ARG A 28 -26.06 15.14 -13.67
N LEU A 29 -26.28 13.83 -13.59
CA LEU A 29 -25.30 12.84 -13.14
C LEU A 29 -24.50 12.27 -14.31
N SER A 30 -23.19 12.12 -14.09
CA SER A 30 -22.32 11.31 -14.93
C SER A 30 -22.72 9.84 -14.89
N MET A 31 -22.47 9.10 -15.98
CA MET A 31 -22.77 7.66 -16.05
C MET A 31 -22.16 6.87 -14.89
N GLU A 32 -21.03 7.32 -14.38
CA GLU A 32 -20.30 6.69 -13.28
C GLU A 32 -20.97 6.97 -11.93
N ALA A 33 -21.45 8.20 -11.72
CA ALA A 33 -22.24 8.56 -10.54
C ALA A 33 -23.61 7.85 -10.54
N ARG A 34 -24.28 7.71 -11.69
CA ARG A 34 -25.52 6.91 -11.83
C ARG A 34 -25.29 5.45 -11.46
N TRP A 35 -24.17 4.87 -11.92
CA TRP A 35 -23.77 3.51 -11.51
C TRP A 35 -23.57 3.41 -9.99
N LEU A 36 -22.87 4.38 -9.38
CA LEU A 36 -22.64 4.39 -7.95
C LEU A 36 -23.94 4.48 -7.16
N LEU A 37 -24.85 5.37 -7.55
CA LEU A 37 -26.16 5.54 -6.91
C LEU A 37 -26.98 4.25 -6.96
N GLY A 38 -27.09 3.63 -8.13
CA GLY A 38 -27.77 2.33 -8.28
C GLY A 38 -27.12 1.20 -7.47
N TYR A 39 -25.79 1.20 -7.35
CA TYR A 39 -25.08 0.25 -6.49
C TYR A 39 -25.39 0.47 -5.00
N LEU A 40 -25.43 1.71 -4.53
CA LEU A 40 -25.71 2.04 -3.13
C LEU A 40 -27.17 1.72 -2.76
N LEU A 41 -28.12 2.05 -3.62
CA LEU A 41 -29.55 1.70 -3.46
C LEU A 41 -29.82 0.18 -3.55
N SER A 42 -28.84 -0.62 -3.99
CA SER A 42 -28.92 -2.09 -3.97
C SER A 42 -28.52 -2.72 -2.63
N LYS A 43 -28.10 -1.92 -1.65
CA LYS A 43 -27.66 -2.40 -0.33
C LYS A 43 -28.81 -2.39 0.67
N PRO A 44 -28.75 -3.24 1.71
CA PRO A 44 -29.70 -3.15 2.83
C PRO A 44 -29.60 -1.79 3.55
N ASP A 45 -30.69 -1.35 4.16
CA ASP A 45 -30.83 -0.02 4.78
C ASP A 45 -29.80 0.27 5.89
N ASN A 46 -29.28 -0.78 6.56
CA ASN A 46 -28.27 -0.67 7.61
C ASN A 46 -26.83 -0.66 7.08
N TRP A 47 -26.63 -0.44 5.77
CA TRP A 47 -25.31 -0.47 5.16
C TRP A 47 -24.52 0.82 5.38
N THR A 48 -23.27 0.69 5.84
CA THR A 48 -22.36 1.84 5.96
C THR A 48 -21.50 2.00 4.71
N VAL A 49 -21.52 3.19 4.11
CA VAL A 49 -20.74 3.47 2.90
C VAL A 49 -19.26 3.60 3.22
N VAL A 50 -18.44 2.70 2.69
CA VAL A 50 -16.97 2.74 2.82
C VAL A 50 -16.34 2.95 1.43
N VAL A 51 -15.49 3.97 1.30
CA VAL A 51 -14.83 4.31 0.03
C VAL A 51 -14.00 3.15 -0.53
N GLY A 52 -13.39 2.33 0.35
CA GLY A 52 -12.66 1.13 -0.05
C GLY A 52 -13.52 0.10 -0.79
N ASP A 53 -14.79 -0.06 -0.41
CA ASP A 53 -15.71 -0.99 -1.06
C ASP A 53 -16.14 -0.48 -2.43
N ILE A 54 -16.35 0.83 -2.56
CA ILE A 54 -16.64 1.48 -3.85
C ILE A 54 -15.47 1.26 -4.82
N VAL A 55 -14.23 1.47 -4.36
CA VAL A 55 -13.00 1.23 -5.14
C VAL A 55 -12.93 -0.22 -5.61
N LYS A 56 -13.19 -1.18 -4.70
CA LYS A 56 -13.11 -2.62 -5.00
C LYS A 56 -14.20 -3.06 -5.99
N ARG A 57 -15.44 -2.60 -5.82
CA ARG A 57 -16.60 -3.01 -6.65
C ARG A 57 -16.66 -2.29 -7.98
N GLY A 58 -16.34 -0.99 -7.98
CA GLY A 58 -16.31 -0.16 -9.19
C GLY A 58 -15.01 -0.29 -9.99
N LYS A 59 -14.03 -1.04 -9.50
CA LYS A 59 -12.68 -1.18 -10.11
C LYS A 59 -12.09 0.19 -10.48
N CYS A 60 -12.30 1.17 -9.61
CA CYS A 60 -11.93 2.56 -9.84
C CYS A 60 -10.93 3.06 -8.78
N GLY A 61 -10.15 4.09 -9.12
CA GLY A 61 -9.24 4.72 -8.15
C GLY A 61 -10.00 5.44 -7.04
N ARG A 62 -9.36 5.65 -5.88
CA ARG A 62 -9.95 6.33 -4.73
C ARG A 62 -10.44 7.74 -5.05
N ASP A 63 -9.72 8.47 -5.89
CA ASP A 63 -10.08 9.84 -6.26
C ASP A 63 -11.30 9.87 -7.18
N LYS A 64 -11.44 8.87 -8.04
CA LYS A 64 -12.63 8.68 -8.87
C LYS A 64 -13.85 8.34 -8.01
N ALA A 65 -13.70 7.46 -7.02
CA ALA A 65 -14.75 7.18 -6.03
C ALA A 65 -15.17 8.44 -5.27
N ARG A 66 -14.22 9.26 -4.82
CA ARG A 66 -14.52 10.54 -4.16
C ARG A 66 -15.23 11.53 -5.08
N LYS A 67 -14.85 11.60 -6.35
CA LYS A 67 -15.50 12.46 -7.34
C LYS A 67 -16.96 12.05 -7.55
N MET A 68 -17.23 10.76 -7.74
CA MET A 68 -18.60 10.26 -7.86
C MET A 68 -19.44 10.57 -6.60
N ILE A 69 -18.87 10.42 -5.40
CA ILE A 69 -19.57 10.79 -4.15
C ILE A 69 -19.81 12.30 -4.08
N ALA A 70 -18.83 13.12 -4.45
CA ALA A 70 -18.99 14.57 -4.43
C ALA A 70 -20.10 15.03 -5.38
N GLU A 71 -20.18 14.43 -6.55
CA GLU A 71 -21.21 14.69 -7.55
C GLU A 71 -22.61 14.29 -7.04
N LEU A 72 -22.74 13.13 -6.37
CA LEU A 72 -24.01 12.75 -5.73
C LEU A 72 -24.43 13.73 -4.64
N VAL A 73 -23.47 14.27 -3.88
CA VAL A 73 -23.75 15.28 -2.84
C VAL A 73 -24.17 16.61 -3.46
N GLU A 74 -23.49 17.04 -4.51
CA GLU A 74 -23.76 18.30 -5.21
C GLU A 74 -25.17 18.33 -5.82
N ILE A 75 -25.62 17.20 -6.37
CA ILE A 75 -26.94 17.08 -7.01
C ILE A 75 -28.05 16.76 -5.99
N GLY A 76 -27.68 16.44 -4.74
CA GLY A 76 -28.63 16.21 -3.64
C GLY A 76 -29.06 14.75 -3.44
N TYR A 77 -28.43 13.80 -4.12
CA TYR A 77 -28.66 12.36 -3.90
C TYR A 77 -27.90 11.79 -2.70
N ALA A 78 -26.98 12.56 -2.13
CA ALA A 78 -26.25 12.15 -0.93
C ALA A 78 -25.99 13.33 0.01
N GLU A 79 -25.89 13.04 1.30
CA GLU A 79 -25.60 14.04 2.34
C GLU A 79 -24.49 13.53 3.26
N ARG A 80 -23.57 14.42 3.63
CA ARG A 80 -22.46 14.10 4.53
C ARG A 80 -22.80 14.57 5.93
N GLU A 81 -23.16 13.64 6.80
CA GLU A 81 -23.29 13.90 8.23
C GLU A 81 -21.92 13.73 8.89
N GLN A 82 -21.42 14.80 9.50
CA GLN A 82 -20.21 14.75 10.32
C GLN A 82 -20.62 14.91 11.79
N THR A 83 -20.73 13.80 12.51
CA THR A 83 -20.92 13.85 13.96
C THR A 83 -19.64 14.40 14.60
N ARG A 84 -19.73 15.43 15.45
CA ARG A 84 -18.58 15.85 16.26
C ARG A 84 -18.68 15.12 17.59
N ASP A 85 -17.69 14.30 17.89
CA ASP A 85 -17.59 13.64 19.17
C ASP A 85 -16.25 14.03 19.79
N ASP A 86 -16.33 14.72 20.94
CA ASP A 86 -15.24 14.96 21.89
C ASP A 86 -13.90 15.43 21.29
N GLY A 87 -13.93 16.47 20.46
CA GLY A 87 -12.71 17.14 19.95
C GLY A 87 -11.88 16.33 18.95
N LYS A 88 -12.37 15.18 18.47
CA LYS A 88 -11.77 14.41 17.36
C LYS A 88 -12.73 14.37 16.18
N PHE A 89 -12.20 14.45 14.95
CA PHE A 89 -12.99 14.27 13.74
C PHE A 89 -13.54 12.83 13.69
N SER A 90 -14.84 12.65 13.90
CA SER A 90 -15.47 11.34 13.76
C SER A 90 -15.60 10.94 12.27
N ALA A 91 -15.92 9.66 12.03
CA ALA A 91 -16.13 9.15 10.67
C ALA A 91 -17.34 9.84 10.02
N SER A 92 -17.15 10.39 8.81
CA SER A 92 -18.24 10.98 8.04
C SER A 92 -19.24 9.89 7.62
N VAL A 93 -20.49 10.01 8.04
CA VAL A 93 -21.60 9.15 7.60
C VAL A 93 -22.16 9.74 6.31
N LEU A 94 -22.37 8.89 5.30
CA LEU A 94 -22.95 9.29 4.02
C LEU A 94 -24.37 8.73 3.95
N VAL A 95 -25.36 9.62 3.93
CA VAL A 95 -26.78 9.29 3.75
C VAL A 95 -27.10 9.36 2.26
N ILE A 96 -27.83 8.37 1.72
CA ILE A 96 -28.16 8.26 0.30
C ILE A 96 -29.67 8.36 0.12
N TYR A 97 -30.10 9.13 -0.86
CA TYR A 97 -31.50 9.33 -1.21
C TYR A 97 -31.79 8.77 -2.61
N ASP A 98 -33.00 8.26 -2.82
CA ASP A 98 -33.51 7.81 -4.11
C ASP A 98 -34.03 8.97 -4.97
N GLU A 99 -34.43 10.07 -4.34
CA GLU A 99 -34.75 11.35 -4.97
C GLU A 99 -33.78 12.45 -4.54
N PRO A 100 -33.43 13.39 -5.43
CA PRO A 100 -32.53 14.48 -5.11
C PRO A 100 -33.22 15.44 -4.15
N ARG A 101 -32.58 15.74 -3.02
CA ARG A 101 -33.04 16.78 -2.09
C ARG A 101 -32.50 18.14 -2.49
N ASP A 102 -33.28 19.18 -2.26
CA ASP A 102 -32.81 20.56 -2.43
C ASP A 102 -31.65 20.82 -1.48
N VAL A 103 -30.46 20.97 -2.05
CA VAL A 103 -29.25 21.29 -1.31
C VAL A 103 -29.35 22.77 -0.93
N VAL A 104 -29.93 23.07 0.24
CA VAL A 104 -29.84 24.41 0.80
C VAL A 104 -28.36 24.66 1.12
N PRO A 105 -27.71 25.68 0.52
CA PRO A 105 -26.33 25.99 0.86
C PRO A 105 -26.29 26.33 2.34
N VAL A 106 -25.55 25.55 3.12
CA VAL A 106 -25.29 25.86 4.53
C VAL A 106 -24.48 27.15 4.53
N ALA A 107 -25.16 28.27 4.81
CA ALA A 107 -24.54 29.55 5.06
C ALA A 107 -23.58 29.42 6.27
N ASP A 108 -22.38 29.95 6.11
CA ASP A 108 -21.41 30.09 7.19
C ASP A 108 -22.06 30.76 8.43
N PRO A 109 -22.05 30.16 9.62
CA PRO A 109 -22.56 30.80 10.82
C PRO A 109 -21.45 31.68 11.41
N ALA A 110 -21.16 32.80 10.76
CA ALA A 110 -20.28 33.84 11.30
C ALA A 110 -20.72 35.24 10.87
N ALA A 111 -22.01 35.54 11.00
CA ALA A 111 -22.51 36.92 11.04
C ALA A 111 -23.74 36.98 11.94
N SER A 112 -23.51 37.21 13.24
CA SER A 112 -24.56 37.68 14.14
C SER A 112 -24.46 39.20 14.21
N GLU A 113 -25.45 39.86 13.62
CA GLU A 113 -25.71 41.28 13.72
C GLU A 113 -25.93 41.67 15.20
N SER A 114 -25.20 42.69 15.67
CA SER A 114 -25.69 43.53 16.76
C SER A 114 -25.44 44.99 16.40
N VAL A 115 -26.55 45.73 16.43
CA VAL A 115 -26.74 47.11 16.02
C VAL A 115 -26.12 48.04 17.07
N ALA A 116 -25.27 48.99 16.65
CA ALA A 116 -25.07 50.24 17.37
C ALA A 116 -24.72 51.38 16.40
N PHE A 117 -25.45 52.47 16.58
CA PHE A 117 -25.56 53.68 15.78
C PHE A 117 -24.25 54.52 15.66
N LEU A 118 -24.19 55.28 14.57
CA LEU A 118 -23.16 56.28 14.17
C LEU A 118 -22.97 57.44 15.18
N PRO A 119 -21.87 58.23 15.04
CA PRO A 119 -22.03 59.46 14.26
C PRO A 119 -20.90 59.73 13.25
N GLN A 120 -21.30 60.29 12.10
CA GLN A 120 -20.43 60.89 11.09
C GLN A 120 -19.74 62.15 11.65
N THR A 121 -18.54 62.45 11.16
CA THR A 121 -18.04 63.82 11.11
C THR A 121 -17.18 64.01 9.86
N ASP A 122 -17.47 65.12 9.20
CA ASP A 122 -17.08 65.52 7.85
C ASP A 122 -15.56 65.71 7.62
N LEU A 123 -15.19 65.57 6.34
CA LEU A 123 -13.93 65.98 5.74
C LEU A 123 -13.58 67.45 6.03
N PRO A 124 -12.29 67.79 6.04
CA PRO A 124 -11.87 68.81 5.08
C PRO A 124 -10.67 68.38 4.22
N ALA A 125 -10.64 68.94 3.02
CA ALA A 125 -9.71 68.64 1.95
C ALA A 125 -8.43 69.50 1.97
N THR A 126 -7.40 68.95 1.31
CA THR A 126 -6.32 69.61 0.53
C THR A 126 -5.29 70.49 1.23
N ALA A 127 -4.01 70.06 1.19
CA ALA A 127 -2.88 70.83 0.64
C ALA A 127 -1.64 69.94 0.46
N LYS A 128 -1.02 69.98 -0.73
CA LYS A 128 0.34 69.46 -1.00
C LYS A 128 1.38 70.43 -0.44
N PRO A 129 2.54 69.93 0.03
CA PRO A 129 3.75 70.21 -0.74
C PRO A 129 4.75 69.03 -0.82
N SER A 130 5.43 68.89 -1.96
CA SER A 130 6.77 68.27 -2.11
C SER A 130 7.86 69.24 -1.58
N PRO A 131 9.16 68.92 -1.40
CA PRO A 131 10.01 67.81 -1.92
C PRO A 131 10.86 67.14 -0.80
N VAL A 132 11.61 66.04 -1.00
CA VAL A 132 12.98 65.94 -1.55
C VAL A 132 13.41 64.46 -1.50
N LEU A 133 14.10 64.00 -2.55
CA LEU A 133 14.73 62.68 -2.68
C LEU A 133 15.93 62.50 -1.74
N PRO A 134 16.20 61.28 -1.27
CA PRO A 134 17.45 60.65 -1.69
C PRO A 134 17.28 59.19 -2.16
N SER A 135 17.96 58.87 -3.25
CA SER A 135 18.21 57.51 -3.78
C SER A 135 19.38 56.84 -3.03
N PRO A 136 19.91 55.66 -3.44
CA PRO A 136 19.27 54.39 -3.78
C PRO A 136 20.00 53.19 -3.09
N VAL A 137 19.30 52.13 -2.66
CA VAL A 137 19.92 50.80 -2.57
C VAL A 137 18.96 49.72 -3.05
N LYS A 138 19.50 48.88 -3.94
CA LYS A 138 18.85 47.89 -4.80
C LYS A 138 18.23 46.74 -3.99
N SER A 139 16.94 46.52 -4.18
CA SER A 139 16.25 45.25 -3.90
C SER A 139 15.46 44.82 -5.14
N ALA A 140 15.49 43.52 -5.39
CA ALA A 140 15.02 42.82 -6.59
C ALA A 140 13.56 43.12 -7.00
N PRO A 141 13.23 43.13 -8.31
CA PRO A 141 11.85 43.06 -8.74
C PRO A 141 11.41 41.60 -8.90
N SER A 142 10.44 41.25 -8.08
CA SER A 142 9.35 40.34 -8.42
C SER A 142 8.66 40.84 -9.70
N LYS A 143 8.29 39.93 -10.61
CA LYS A 143 7.28 40.20 -11.64
C LYS A 143 6.51 38.92 -12.01
N ASP A 144 5.24 38.96 -11.60
CA ASP A 144 4.05 38.64 -12.37
C ASP A 144 3.93 37.25 -13.01
N LEU A 145 3.21 36.41 -12.27
CA LEU A 145 2.35 35.35 -12.79
C LEU A 145 1.29 35.96 -13.74
N LYS A 146 1.43 35.73 -15.04
CA LYS A 146 0.31 35.76 -15.98
C LYS A 146 -0.20 34.34 -16.14
N ILE A 147 -1.33 34.08 -15.49
CA ILE A 147 -2.23 32.97 -15.77
C ILE A 147 -2.79 33.20 -17.18
N VAL A 148 -2.51 32.28 -18.10
CA VAL A 148 -3.26 32.14 -19.35
C VAL A 148 -3.90 30.76 -19.30
N ASN A 149 -5.21 30.77 -19.09
CA ASN A 149 -6.06 29.60 -19.28
C ASN A 149 -6.13 29.30 -20.78
N THR A 150 -6.05 28.02 -21.15
CA THR A 150 -6.41 27.55 -22.48
C THR A 150 -7.52 26.53 -22.34
N GLU A 151 -8.73 26.99 -22.64
CA GLU A 151 -9.86 26.16 -23.01
C GLU A 151 -9.55 25.37 -24.29
N SER A 152 -10.34 24.30 -24.46
CA SER A 152 -10.59 23.59 -25.73
C SER A 152 -9.63 22.45 -26.09
N LEU A 153 -9.97 21.26 -25.58
CA LEU A 153 -9.79 20.01 -26.30
C LEU A 153 -10.91 19.88 -27.36
N PRO A 154 -10.61 19.75 -28.66
CA PRO A 154 -11.55 19.15 -29.59
C PRO A 154 -11.36 17.63 -29.61
N SER A 155 -12.47 16.94 -29.42
CA SER A 155 -12.68 15.55 -29.79
C SER A 155 -12.26 15.30 -31.24
N GLY A 156 -11.67 14.13 -31.48
CA GLY A 156 -11.18 13.74 -32.79
C GLY A 156 -12.28 13.33 -33.77
N GLU A 157 -11.97 13.47 -35.05
CA GLU A 157 -12.32 12.54 -36.12
C GLU A 157 -11.35 12.73 -37.30
N ALA A 158 -11.22 11.67 -38.09
CA ALA A 158 -10.12 11.30 -38.97
C ALA A 158 -9.81 12.26 -40.13
N LEU A 159 -8.58 12.18 -40.64
CA LEU A 159 -8.27 12.08 -42.07
C LEU A 159 -6.84 11.53 -42.26
N ALA A 160 -6.74 10.53 -43.12
CA ALA A 160 -5.52 9.87 -43.57
C ALA A 160 -4.83 10.70 -44.68
N ASP A 161 -3.49 10.72 -44.68
CA ASP A 161 -2.62 10.13 -45.73
C ASP A 161 -1.21 10.76 -45.73
N ASP A 162 -0.24 9.85 -45.92
CA ASP A 162 1.08 9.98 -46.56
C ASP A 162 2.14 10.97 -46.04
N LEU A 163 3.23 10.41 -45.47
CA LEU A 163 4.56 10.40 -46.12
C LEU A 163 5.63 9.62 -45.30
N GLU A 164 6.53 8.99 -46.06
CA GLU A 164 7.39 7.85 -45.75
C GLU A 164 8.64 8.09 -44.87
N SER A 165 9.03 6.99 -44.20
CA SER A 165 10.40 6.50 -43.88
C SER A 165 11.36 7.30 -42.99
N ALA A 166 11.71 6.73 -41.82
CA ALA A 166 13.06 6.35 -41.35
C ALA A 166 13.02 5.89 -39.86
N PRO A 167 14.08 5.25 -39.33
CA PRO A 167 14.10 3.85 -38.87
C PRO A 167 13.69 3.63 -37.40
N ALA A 168 13.47 2.36 -37.08
CA ALA A 168 13.05 1.82 -35.79
C ALA A 168 13.96 2.20 -34.62
N SER A 169 13.39 2.84 -33.61
CA SER A 169 13.90 2.88 -32.25
C SER A 169 12.74 2.63 -31.27
N ASP A 170 12.97 1.70 -30.36
CA ASP A 170 12.04 1.08 -29.40
C ASP A 170 10.90 1.98 -28.88
N VAL A 171 9.67 1.60 -29.23
CA VAL A 171 8.46 2.08 -28.56
C VAL A 171 8.09 1.06 -27.47
N PRO A 172 8.07 1.44 -26.18
CA PRO A 172 7.68 0.50 -25.13
C PRO A 172 6.20 0.18 -25.24
N GLU A 173 5.86 -1.11 -25.23
CA GLU A 173 4.49 -1.61 -25.24
C GLU A 173 3.65 -0.96 -24.13
N LYS A 174 2.45 -0.46 -24.48
CA LYS A 174 1.48 0.20 -23.58
C LYS A 174 1.16 -0.56 -22.27
N GLY A 175 1.47 -1.87 -22.21
CA GLY A 175 1.33 -2.69 -21.00
C GLY A 175 2.42 -2.49 -19.95
N GLN A 176 3.68 -2.24 -20.36
CA GLN A 176 4.82 -2.15 -19.43
C GLN A 176 4.74 -0.90 -18.54
N GLY A 177 4.36 0.26 -19.12
CA GLY A 177 4.22 1.50 -18.37
C GLY A 177 3.14 1.46 -17.28
N ARG A 178 2.09 0.64 -17.47
CA ARG A 178 1.06 0.44 -16.44
C ARG A 178 1.61 -0.38 -15.26
N VAL A 179 2.30 -1.48 -15.54
CA VAL A 179 2.91 -2.34 -14.52
C VAL A 179 3.96 -1.58 -13.71
N GLU A 180 4.79 -0.78 -14.39
CA GLU A 180 5.79 0.05 -13.72
C GLU A 180 5.17 1.13 -12.85
N ARG A 181 4.10 1.78 -13.33
CA ARG A 181 3.36 2.80 -12.55
C ARG A 181 2.70 2.20 -11.30
N GLU A 182 2.12 1.01 -11.42
CA GLU A 182 1.56 0.28 -10.27
C GLU A 182 2.65 -0.12 -9.26
N ARG A 183 3.81 -0.60 -9.74
CA ARG A 183 4.97 -0.90 -8.90
C ARG A 183 5.47 0.33 -8.16
N ALA A 184 5.64 1.45 -8.87
CA ALA A 184 6.07 2.71 -8.30
C ALA A 184 5.08 3.24 -7.26
N SER A 185 3.77 3.07 -7.48
CA SER A 185 2.76 3.45 -6.47
C SER A 185 2.89 2.64 -5.19
N ARG A 186 3.09 1.31 -5.29
CA ARG A 186 3.26 0.45 -4.11
C ARG A 186 4.54 0.77 -3.35
N GLN A 187 5.63 1.02 -4.07
CA GLN A 187 6.90 1.45 -3.47
C GLN A 187 6.73 2.76 -2.70
N PHE A 188 6.02 3.73 -3.28
CA PHE A 188 5.71 4.99 -2.59
C PHE A 188 4.90 4.77 -1.31
N ASP A 189 3.81 3.98 -1.36
CA ASP A 189 2.94 3.80 -0.19
C ASP A 189 3.68 3.13 0.98
N VAL A 190 4.56 2.16 0.69
CA VAL A 190 5.42 1.52 1.69
C VAL A 190 6.45 2.51 2.24
N TRP A 191 7.16 3.22 1.35
CA TRP A 191 8.19 4.18 1.73
C TRP A 191 7.62 5.34 2.55
N PHE A 192 6.50 5.93 2.13
CA PHE A 192 5.88 7.08 2.78
C PHE A 192 5.34 6.72 4.18
N LYS A 193 4.82 5.50 4.37
CA LYS A 193 4.37 5.02 5.68
C LYS A 193 5.52 4.86 6.68
N ALA A 194 6.73 4.58 6.21
CA ALA A 194 7.91 4.46 7.05
C ALA A 194 8.55 5.81 7.42
N TRP A 195 8.09 6.92 6.83
CA TRP A 195 8.65 8.24 7.07
C TRP A 195 8.21 8.79 8.44
N PRO A 196 9.13 9.29 9.29
CA PRO A 196 8.81 9.66 10.67
C PRO A 196 8.07 11.01 10.83
N LYS A 197 8.26 11.96 9.90
CA LYS A 197 7.60 13.27 9.95
C LYS A 197 6.29 13.33 9.14
N PRO A 198 5.22 13.97 9.66
CA PRO A 198 4.02 14.20 8.88
C PRO A 198 4.31 15.09 7.67
N GLY A 199 3.70 14.76 6.53
CA GLY A 199 3.83 15.53 5.31
C GLY A 199 2.62 15.33 4.40
N SER A 200 2.43 16.22 3.42
CA SER A 200 1.35 16.09 2.45
C SER A 200 1.59 14.88 1.53
N PRO A 201 0.70 13.87 1.53
CA PRO A 201 0.83 12.70 0.67
C PRO A 201 0.76 13.07 -0.81
N VAL A 202 0.00 14.11 -1.17
CA VAL A 202 -0.18 14.56 -2.54
C VAL A 202 1.13 15.13 -3.10
N PHE A 203 1.78 16.04 -2.35
CA PHE A 203 3.04 16.63 -2.80
C PHE A 203 4.19 15.61 -2.84
N ALA A 204 4.24 14.70 -1.87
CA ALA A 204 5.24 13.64 -1.84
C ALA A 204 5.05 12.64 -2.99
N ARG A 205 3.79 12.27 -3.29
CA ARG A 205 3.46 11.38 -4.41
C ARG A 205 3.82 12.01 -5.75
N ASN A 206 3.55 13.30 -5.94
CA ASN A 206 3.95 14.00 -7.16
C ASN A 206 5.47 14.05 -7.31
N ALA A 207 6.22 14.32 -6.23
CA ALA A 207 7.68 14.29 -6.25
C ALA A 207 8.21 12.88 -6.54
N TRP A 208 7.59 11.83 -5.99
CA TRP A 208 7.95 10.44 -6.23
C TRP A 208 7.81 10.01 -7.69
N PHE A 209 6.69 10.38 -8.34
CA PHE A 209 6.46 10.05 -9.74
C PHE A 209 7.29 10.90 -10.71
N ALA A 210 7.89 11.99 -10.24
CA ALA A 210 8.87 12.76 -11.01
C ALA A 210 10.29 12.13 -10.99
N LEU A 211 10.55 11.16 -10.11
CA LEU A 211 11.82 10.43 -10.07
C LEU A 211 11.87 9.32 -11.12
N SER A 212 13.07 9.06 -11.64
CA SER A 212 13.34 7.89 -12.51
C SER A 212 13.19 6.57 -11.75
N ALA A 213 13.16 5.44 -12.46
CA ALA A 213 13.13 4.12 -11.83
C ALA A 213 14.36 3.89 -10.93
N ASP A 214 15.53 4.26 -11.40
CA ASP A 214 16.79 4.10 -10.67
C ASP A 214 16.86 5.02 -9.45
N ASP A 215 16.39 6.27 -9.60
CA ASP A 215 16.32 7.20 -8.47
C ASP A 215 15.34 6.73 -7.38
N ARG A 216 14.22 6.13 -7.77
CA ARG A 216 13.28 5.53 -6.80
C ARG A 216 13.92 4.35 -6.07
N ALA A 217 14.67 3.51 -6.78
CA ALA A 217 15.38 2.40 -6.16
C ALA A 217 16.46 2.90 -5.17
N ALA A 218 17.30 3.84 -5.60
CA ALA A 218 18.32 4.46 -4.75
C ALA A 218 17.71 5.18 -3.54
N CYS A 219 16.59 5.89 -3.74
CA CYS A 219 15.85 6.52 -2.64
C CYS A 219 15.41 5.48 -1.60
N ILE A 220 14.81 4.36 -2.02
CA ILE A 220 14.34 3.31 -1.08
C ILE A 220 15.52 2.74 -0.29
N GLU A 221 16.62 2.45 -0.97
CA GLU A 221 17.81 1.86 -0.37
C GLU A 221 18.49 2.79 0.62
N LYS A 222 18.65 4.08 0.27
CA LYS A 222 19.42 5.04 1.05
C LYS A 222 18.60 5.81 2.09
N THR A 223 17.27 5.79 2.00
CA THR A 223 16.41 6.48 2.99
C THR A 223 16.66 6.01 4.44
N PRO A 224 16.76 4.71 4.75
CA PRO A 224 17.09 4.27 6.11
C PRO A 224 18.41 4.83 6.62
N ILE A 225 19.43 4.88 5.75
CA ILE A 225 20.77 5.42 6.08
C ILE A 225 20.66 6.92 6.37
N TYR A 226 19.96 7.66 5.51
CA TYR A 226 19.70 9.08 5.71
C TYR A 226 18.95 9.35 7.03
N LEU A 227 17.92 8.55 7.35
CA LEU A 227 17.16 8.71 8.60
C LEU A 227 17.98 8.39 9.85
N ALA A 228 18.98 7.52 9.74
CA ALA A 228 19.92 7.22 10.82
C ALA A 228 20.99 8.31 10.98
N TRP A 229 21.39 8.95 9.89
CA TRP A 229 22.36 10.05 9.86
C TRP A 229 21.76 11.37 10.36
N ALA A 230 20.58 11.73 9.84
CA ALA A 230 19.97 13.03 10.07
C ALA A 230 19.27 13.07 11.44
N LYS A 231 19.47 14.18 12.17
CA LYS A 231 18.77 14.39 13.44
C LYS A 231 17.26 14.55 13.22
N PRO A 232 16.40 14.09 14.14
CA PRO A 232 14.95 14.22 14.00
C PRO A 232 14.48 15.66 13.74
N GLU A 233 15.11 16.68 14.33
CA GLU A 233 14.76 18.08 14.08
C GLU A 233 15.09 18.54 12.66
N GLU A 234 16.20 18.06 12.09
CA GLU A 234 16.74 18.43 10.77
C GLU A 234 16.06 17.68 9.61
N LEU A 235 15.24 16.65 9.90
CA LEU A 235 14.51 15.91 8.88
C LEU A 235 13.58 16.83 8.08
N THR A 236 13.73 16.83 6.76
CA THR A 236 12.87 17.58 5.85
C THR A 236 11.52 16.88 5.64
N ALA A 237 10.53 17.59 5.13
CA ALA A 237 9.28 16.97 4.72
C ALA A 237 9.51 15.98 3.56
N PRO A 238 8.75 14.88 3.45
CA PRO A 238 8.95 13.85 2.43
C PRO A 238 9.06 14.39 1.00
N ALA A 239 8.24 15.38 0.64
CA ALA A 239 8.26 15.98 -0.70
C ALA A 239 9.54 16.79 -0.97
N VAL A 240 10.11 17.42 0.06
CA VAL A 240 11.36 18.19 -0.03
C VAL A 240 12.54 17.23 -0.15
N TYR A 241 12.57 16.20 0.69
CA TYR A 241 13.53 15.10 0.61
C TYR A 241 13.60 14.48 -0.80
N LEU A 242 12.43 14.15 -1.37
CA LEU A 242 12.35 13.55 -2.71
C LEU A 242 12.81 14.51 -3.82
N LYS A 243 12.39 15.78 -3.77
CA LYS A 243 12.79 16.79 -4.77
C LYS A 243 14.27 17.11 -4.73
N GLY A 244 14.83 17.20 -3.52
CA GLY A 244 16.25 17.50 -3.31
C GLY A 244 17.18 16.31 -3.51
N ARG A 245 16.64 15.09 -3.62
CA ARG A 245 17.42 13.84 -3.63
C ARG A 245 18.36 13.76 -2.43
N ALA A 246 17.87 14.16 -1.26
CA ALA A 246 18.70 14.38 -0.06
C ALA A 246 19.39 13.10 0.46
N TRP A 247 19.02 11.91 -0.04
CA TRP A 247 19.79 10.69 0.18
C TRP A 247 21.21 10.72 -0.39
N ASN A 248 21.52 11.65 -1.30
CA ASN A 248 22.86 11.86 -1.82
C ASN A 248 23.72 12.75 -0.92
N ASP A 249 23.12 13.42 0.07
CA ASP A 249 23.84 14.31 0.99
C ASP A 249 24.50 13.54 2.15
N VAL A 250 24.19 12.24 2.29
CA VAL A 250 24.78 11.37 3.29
C VAL A 250 26.26 11.13 2.93
N PRO A 251 27.21 11.42 3.83
CA PRO A 251 28.62 11.17 3.56
C PRO A 251 28.91 9.69 3.26
N GLU A 252 29.81 9.44 2.29
CA GLU A 252 30.14 8.07 1.87
C GLU A 252 30.68 7.20 3.01
N HIS A 253 31.42 7.78 3.96
CA HIS A 253 31.91 7.07 5.15
C HIS A 253 30.77 6.61 6.08
N PHE A 254 29.70 7.41 6.22
CA PHE A 254 28.53 7.02 7.00
C PHE A 254 27.68 5.95 6.26
N SER A 255 27.69 6.00 4.92
CA SER A 255 27.02 5.00 4.09
C SER A 255 27.75 3.65 4.08
N ALA A 256 29.08 3.66 4.14
CA ALA A 256 29.92 2.45 4.16
C ALA A 256 29.79 1.66 5.47
N ASP A 257 29.64 2.36 6.61
CA ASP A 257 29.39 1.74 7.91
C ASP A 257 27.95 1.17 8.05
N GLN A 258 27.05 1.51 7.12
CA GLN A 258 25.68 1.02 7.04
C GLN A 258 25.40 0.19 5.78
N ALA A 259 26.30 -0.73 5.43
CA ALA A 259 26.01 -1.76 4.43
C ALA A 259 24.62 -2.39 4.71
N PRO A 260 23.81 -2.70 3.67
CA PRO A 260 22.41 -3.08 3.87
C PRO A 260 22.33 -4.28 4.80
N VAL A 261 21.86 -4.09 6.03
CA VAL A 261 21.79 -5.18 7.02
C VAL A 261 20.84 -6.29 6.54
N ARG A 262 19.96 -6.01 5.56
CA ARG A 262 18.95 -6.94 5.05
C ARG A 262 18.79 -6.86 3.53
N GLU A 263 18.55 -8.00 2.87
CA GLU A 263 18.22 -8.07 1.44
C GLU A 263 16.89 -8.80 1.17
N LEU A 264 16.32 -8.58 -0.02
CA LEU A 264 15.12 -9.28 -0.47
C LEU A 264 15.38 -10.77 -0.64
N ALA A 265 14.76 -11.59 0.21
CA ALA A 265 14.85 -13.04 0.15
C ALA A 265 13.67 -13.62 -0.65
N LYS A 266 13.98 -14.23 -1.80
CA LYS A 266 12.98 -14.88 -2.66
C LYS A 266 12.31 -16.05 -1.91
N PRO A 267 10.97 -16.19 -1.95
CA PRO A 267 10.28 -17.32 -1.33
C PRO A 267 10.87 -18.67 -1.74
N CYS A 268 11.08 -19.55 -0.75
CA CYS A 268 11.75 -20.85 -0.91
C CYS A 268 13.18 -20.78 -1.47
N GLY A 269 13.81 -19.61 -1.59
CA GLY A 269 15.22 -19.46 -1.98
C GLY A 269 16.20 -19.71 -0.82
N LYS A 270 17.50 -19.80 -1.10
CA LYS A 270 18.55 -20.13 -0.10
C LYS A 270 18.49 -19.26 1.15
N LEU A 271 18.51 -17.93 0.99
CA LEU A 271 18.46 -17.01 2.12
C LEU A 271 17.13 -17.08 2.88
N TRP A 272 16.00 -17.23 2.18
CA TRP A 272 14.69 -17.39 2.81
C TRP A 272 14.61 -18.69 3.62
N MET A 273 15.12 -19.80 3.07
CA MET A 273 15.17 -21.09 3.75
C MET A 273 16.14 -21.08 4.93
N GLY A 274 17.30 -20.43 4.80
CA GLY A 274 18.23 -20.24 5.90
C GLY A 274 17.61 -19.50 7.06
N THR A 275 17.02 -18.32 6.81
CA THR A 275 16.39 -17.50 7.87
C THR A 275 15.26 -18.28 8.55
N ARG A 276 14.53 -19.07 7.77
CA ARG A 276 13.48 -19.92 8.29
C ARG A 276 14.01 -21.02 9.21
N LEU A 277 15.06 -21.73 8.79
CA LEU A 277 15.68 -22.79 9.59
C LEU A 277 16.33 -22.23 10.85
N GLU A 278 17.00 -21.07 10.75
CA GLU A 278 17.55 -20.36 11.91
C GLU A 278 16.44 -20.04 12.93
N ALA A 279 15.29 -19.54 12.46
CA ALA A 279 14.16 -19.26 13.34
C ALA A 279 13.62 -20.54 14.00
N LEU A 280 13.48 -21.62 13.25
CA LEU A 280 12.98 -22.92 13.75
C LEU A 280 13.93 -23.58 14.76
N LEU A 281 15.25 -23.38 14.61
CA LEU A 281 16.26 -23.87 15.53
C LEU A 281 16.23 -23.14 16.88
N GLY A 282 15.65 -21.93 16.94
CA GLY A 282 15.40 -21.22 18.18
C GLY A 282 14.13 -21.71 18.91
N ASP A 283 14.00 -21.29 20.17
CA ASP A 283 12.84 -21.63 20.98
C ASP A 283 11.54 -21.03 20.41
N PRO A 284 10.40 -21.75 20.53
CA PRO A 284 9.11 -21.22 20.11
C PRO A 284 8.70 -20.02 20.99
N THR A 285 8.67 -18.83 20.39
CA THR A 285 8.31 -17.57 21.08
C THR A 285 6.84 -17.19 20.95
N GLY A 286 6.08 -17.89 20.10
CA GLY A 286 4.70 -17.55 19.83
C GLY A 286 3.72 -17.99 20.91
N ARG A 287 2.73 -17.14 21.18
CA ARG A 287 1.71 -17.39 22.19
C ARG A 287 0.73 -18.47 21.71
N LEU A 288 0.60 -19.53 22.50
CA LEU A 288 -0.39 -20.58 22.24
C LEU A 288 -1.72 -20.19 22.88
N VAL A 289 -2.68 -19.81 22.04
CA VAL A 289 -4.04 -19.50 22.47
C VAL A 289 -4.95 -20.68 22.18
N ILE A 290 -5.58 -21.21 23.23
CA ILE A 290 -6.68 -22.16 23.13
C ILE A 290 -7.95 -21.34 22.95
N THR A 291 -8.63 -21.54 21.84
CA THR A 291 -9.87 -20.83 21.48
C THR A 291 -11.09 -21.61 21.97
N THR A 292 -12.24 -20.95 22.01
CA THR A 292 -13.53 -21.58 22.33
C THR A 292 -13.88 -22.72 21.37
N TYR A 293 -13.40 -22.67 20.12
CA TYR A 293 -13.54 -23.77 19.17
C TYR A 293 -12.69 -24.98 19.57
N ASP A 294 -11.45 -24.75 19.99
CA ASP A 294 -10.56 -25.83 20.44
C ASP A 294 -11.11 -26.50 21.72
N GLU A 295 -11.67 -25.73 22.64
CA GLU A 295 -12.33 -26.25 23.84
C GLU A 295 -13.49 -27.18 23.49
N ARG A 296 -14.29 -26.83 22.48
CA ARG A 296 -15.37 -27.69 21.98
C ARG A 296 -14.83 -28.99 21.39
N GLN A 297 -13.71 -28.94 20.66
CA GLN A 297 -13.08 -30.15 20.12
C GLN A 297 -12.51 -31.06 21.21
N LEU A 298 -11.96 -30.48 22.29
CA LEU A 298 -11.51 -31.24 23.46
C LEU A 298 -12.69 -31.88 24.19
N ALA A 299 -13.77 -31.12 24.40
CA ALA A 299 -14.97 -31.59 25.09
C ALA A 299 -15.68 -32.73 24.33
N SER A 300 -15.69 -32.68 22.99
CA SER A 300 -16.26 -33.75 22.17
C SER A 300 -15.34 -34.97 22.01
N GLY A 301 -14.11 -34.91 22.51
CA GLY A 301 -13.09 -35.95 22.32
C GLY A 301 -12.57 -36.05 20.88
N ALA A 302 -12.88 -35.07 20.01
CA ALA A 302 -12.43 -35.05 18.62
C ALA A 302 -10.91 -34.87 18.48
N ILE A 303 -10.28 -34.25 19.48
CA ILE A 303 -8.82 -34.09 19.55
C ILE A 303 -8.35 -34.26 21.00
N SER A 304 -7.17 -34.86 21.20
CA SER A 304 -6.56 -34.87 22.53
C SER A 304 -5.90 -33.52 22.84
N ARG A 305 -5.82 -33.16 24.13
CA ARG A 305 -5.14 -31.93 24.57
C ARG A 305 -3.70 -31.86 24.08
N GLU A 306 -2.99 -32.99 24.11
CA GLU A 306 -1.61 -33.06 23.65
C GLU A 306 -1.51 -32.84 22.13
N ALA A 307 -2.38 -33.45 21.34
CA ALA A 307 -2.42 -33.26 19.89
C ALA A 307 -2.76 -31.82 19.51
N LEU A 308 -3.70 -31.20 20.22
CA LEU A 308 -4.04 -29.79 20.05
C LEU A 308 -2.84 -28.88 20.36
N LEU A 309 -2.15 -29.09 21.47
CA LEU A 309 -0.97 -28.28 21.83
C LEU A 309 0.16 -28.45 20.82
N ARG A 310 0.39 -29.68 20.33
CA ARG A 310 1.34 -29.94 19.24
C ARG A 310 0.96 -29.17 17.97
N GLN A 311 -0.31 -29.20 17.57
CA GLN A 311 -0.80 -28.45 16.41
C GLN A 311 -0.63 -26.94 16.61
N LYS A 312 -1.07 -26.39 17.75
CA LYS A 312 -0.96 -24.95 18.05
C LYS A 312 0.49 -24.50 18.06
N ARG A 313 1.41 -25.30 18.61
CA ARG A 313 2.85 -25.02 18.59
C ARG A 313 3.40 -25.05 17.18
N ARG A 314 3.01 -26.02 16.36
CA ARG A 314 3.43 -26.09 14.95
C ARG A 314 3.01 -24.85 14.17
N ASP A 315 1.78 -24.39 14.37
CA ASP A 315 1.18 -23.34 13.56
C ASP A 315 1.54 -21.93 14.08
N ASN A 316 1.73 -21.77 15.39
CA ASN A 316 1.91 -20.46 16.04
C ASN A 316 3.22 -20.33 16.84
N GLY A 317 3.99 -21.40 17.04
CA GLY A 317 5.18 -21.39 17.89
C GLY A 317 6.31 -20.51 17.37
N TRP A 318 6.40 -20.32 16.05
CA TRP A 318 7.41 -19.49 15.41
C TRP A 318 6.78 -18.36 14.57
N PRO A 319 6.40 -17.22 15.19
CA PRO A 319 5.70 -16.13 14.52
C PRO A 319 6.43 -15.62 13.27
N LEU A 320 7.77 -15.59 13.28
CA LEU A 320 8.56 -15.21 12.12
C LEU A 320 8.33 -16.16 10.93
N VAL A 321 8.33 -17.47 11.19
CA VAL A 321 8.11 -18.50 10.14
C VAL A 321 6.69 -18.41 9.61
N SER A 322 5.69 -18.25 10.48
CA SER A 322 4.29 -18.08 10.08
C SER A 322 4.12 -16.82 9.22
N ARG A 323 4.75 -15.70 9.59
CA ARG A 323 4.76 -14.46 8.80
C ARG A 323 5.45 -14.64 7.45
N MET A 324 6.59 -15.33 7.40
CA MET A 324 7.28 -15.61 6.13
C MET A 324 6.40 -16.40 5.16
N HIS A 325 5.63 -17.36 5.66
CA HIS A 325 4.67 -18.15 4.87
C HIS A 325 3.50 -17.30 4.38
N GLU A 326 2.94 -16.44 5.24
CA GLU A 326 1.86 -15.52 4.89
C GLU A 326 2.29 -14.55 3.78
N LEU A 327 3.44 -13.89 3.93
CA LEU A 327 3.98 -12.98 2.92
C LEU A 327 4.21 -13.70 1.58
N ALA A 328 4.76 -14.92 1.61
CA ALA A 328 4.97 -15.71 0.40
C ALA A 328 3.66 -16.06 -0.31
N ARG A 329 2.58 -16.41 0.41
CA ARG A 329 1.26 -16.70 -0.17
C ARG A 329 0.62 -15.47 -0.79
N HIS A 330 0.85 -14.29 -0.21
CA HIS A 330 0.32 -13.02 -0.72
C HIS A 330 1.23 -12.34 -1.76
N ASN A 331 2.34 -12.97 -2.15
CA ASN A 331 3.35 -12.37 -3.03
C ASN A 331 3.92 -11.04 -2.50
N GLU A 332 4.04 -10.92 -1.18
CA GLU A 332 4.64 -9.78 -0.51
C GLU A 332 6.15 -10.00 -0.28
N PRO A 333 6.96 -8.93 -0.34
CA PRO A 333 8.41 -9.04 -0.15
C PRO A 333 8.77 -9.35 1.31
N PHE A 334 9.76 -10.23 1.50
CA PHE A 334 10.39 -10.50 2.79
C PHE A 334 11.88 -10.16 2.72
N PHE A 335 12.37 -9.40 3.70
CA PHE A 335 13.77 -9.00 3.80
C PHE A 335 14.48 -9.78 4.90
N ALA A 336 15.56 -10.48 4.57
CA ALA A 336 16.34 -11.31 5.49
C ALA A 336 17.69 -10.66 5.80
N GLY A 337 18.28 -10.95 6.97
CA GLY A 337 19.56 -10.40 7.38
C GLY A 337 20.73 -10.89 6.51
N LEU A 338 21.66 -10.01 6.15
CA LEU A 338 22.81 -10.35 5.31
C LEU A 338 23.85 -11.22 6.02
N ALA A 339 23.92 -11.18 7.35
CA ALA A 339 24.84 -12.02 8.13
C ALA A 339 24.67 -13.53 7.83
N LEU A 340 23.46 -13.94 7.43
CA LEU A 340 23.17 -15.34 7.11
C LEU A 340 23.53 -15.73 5.68
N LYS A 341 23.75 -14.75 4.79
CA LYS A 341 23.96 -14.98 3.36
C LYS A 341 25.19 -15.85 3.05
N PRO A 342 26.36 -15.68 3.70
CA PRO A 342 27.51 -16.56 3.50
C PRO A 342 27.24 -18.02 3.95
N LEU A 343 26.40 -18.20 4.98
CA LEU A 343 26.13 -19.51 5.60
C LEU A 343 25.17 -20.39 4.79
N VAL A 344 24.49 -19.83 3.80
CA VAL A 344 23.45 -20.54 3.01
C VAL A 344 23.87 -20.75 1.57
N VAL A 345 25.07 -20.34 1.17
CA VAL A 345 25.55 -20.42 -0.22
C VAL A 345 25.59 -21.89 -0.69
N ASP A 346 25.97 -22.80 0.19
CA ASP A 346 26.09 -24.24 -0.04
C ASP A 346 24.76 -25.00 0.03
N PHE A 347 23.64 -24.32 0.32
CA PHE A 347 22.35 -24.99 0.36
C PHE A 347 22.01 -25.63 -0.98
N GLN A 348 21.63 -26.89 -0.95
CA GLN A 348 21.27 -27.68 -2.11
C GLN A 348 19.78 -27.55 -2.43
N LYS A 349 19.45 -27.55 -3.73
CA LYS A 349 18.08 -27.59 -4.21
C LYS A 349 17.55 -29.02 -4.03
N VAL A 350 16.42 -29.17 -3.37
CA VAL A 350 15.74 -30.45 -3.14
C VAL A 350 14.36 -30.40 -3.77
N GLU A 351 14.14 -31.25 -4.77
CA GLU A 351 12.88 -31.27 -5.54
C GLU A 351 11.78 -32.07 -4.83
N ARG A 352 10.55 -31.60 -4.99
CA ARG A 352 9.36 -32.23 -4.41
C ARG A 352 9.20 -33.63 -4.97
N GLY A 353 8.98 -34.60 -4.08
CA GLY A 353 8.82 -36.02 -4.43
C GLY A 353 10.10 -36.84 -4.38
N THR A 354 11.27 -36.22 -4.22
CA THR A 354 12.53 -36.97 -3.98
C THR A 354 12.54 -37.61 -2.58
N PRO A 355 13.25 -38.74 -2.37
CA PRO A 355 13.41 -39.34 -1.04
C PRO A 355 13.98 -38.34 -0.02
N LEU A 356 14.91 -37.49 -0.45
CA LEU A 356 15.48 -36.44 0.37
C LEU A 356 14.45 -35.39 0.81
N PHE A 357 13.53 -34.99 -0.08
CA PHE A 357 12.45 -34.07 0.28
C PHE A 357 11.54 -34.69 1.36
N VAL A 358 11.25 -35.99 1.24
CA VAL A 358 10.46 -36.73 2.22
C VAL A 358 11.20 -36.82 3.56
N ALA A 359 12.51 -37.06 3.57
CA ALA A 359 13.32 -37.05 4.79
C ALA A 359 13.28 -35.68 5.49
N TRP A 360 13.46 -34.57 4.76
CA TRP A 360 13.32 -33.23 5.31
C TRP A 360 11.92 -32.94 5.87
N ARG A 361 10.86 -33.46 5.21
CA ARG A 361 9.49 -33.35 5.71
C ARG A 361 9.31 -34.10 7.03
N ARG A 362 9.79 -35.35 7.11
CA ARG A 362 9.74 -36.16 8.33
C ARG A 362 10.49 -35.51 9.48
N LEU A 363 11.68 -34.92 9.23
CA LEU A 363 12.42 -34.16 10.25
C LEU A 363 11.55 -33.04 10.83
N HIS A 364 10.90 -32.24 9.98
CA HIS A 364 10.05 -31.15 10.46
C HIS A 364 8.85 -31.68 11.25
N GLU A 365 8.22 -32.76 10.79
CA GLU A 365 7.11 -33.40 11.50
C GLU A 365 7.52 -33.91 12.88
N ARG A 366 8.68 -34.61 13.00
CA ARG A 366 9.23 -35.09 14.28
C ARG A 366 9.53 -33.94 15.25
N ARG A 367 9.99 -32.80 14.74
CA ARG A 367 10.26 -31.59 15.54
C ARG A 367 9.02 -30.72 15.79
N GLY A 368 7.86 -31.09 15.26
CA GLY A 368 6.63 -30.32 15.40
C GLY A 368 6.68 -28.97 14.66
N TRP A 369 7.50 -28.88 13.61
CA TRP A 369 7.64 -27.69 12.77
C TRP A 369 6.68 -27.74 11.60
N LEU A 370 6.13 -26.58 11.23
CA LEU A 370 5.41 -26.45 9.96
C LEU A 370 6.37 -26.82 8.82
N PHE A 371 5.93 -27.51 7.78
CA PHE A 371 6.78 -27.78 6.61
C PHE A 371 6.44 -26.83 5.46
N VAL A 372 7.43 -26.56 4.58
CA VAL A 372 7.22 -25.72 3.39
C VAL A 372 6.76 -26.60 2.24
N ASP A 373 5.44 -26.66 2.04
CA ASP A 373 4.84 -27.37 0.92
C ASP A 373 3.91 -26.45 0.12
N GLY A 374 3.83 -26.64 -1.19
CA GLY A 374 2.91 -25.94 -2.08
C GLY A 374 3.28 -24.52 -2.51
N LEU A 375 4.37 -23.92 -2.00
CA LEU A 375 4.86 -22.61 -2.47
C LEU A 375 5.70 -22.71 -3.77
N ARG A 376 6.41 -23.82 -3.93
CA ARG A 376 7.28 -24.15 -5.07
C ARG A 376 7.41 -25.68 -5.16
N ASP A 377 7.85 -26.17 -6.31
CA ASP A 377 8.16 -27.60 -6.53
C ASP A 377 9.54 -28.01 -6.00
N PHE A 378 10.23 -27.11 -5.31
CA PHE A 378 11.51 -27.36 -4.67
C PHE A 378 11.71 -26.46 -3.46
N ASN A 379 12.60 -26.87 -2.57
CA ASN A 379 13.11 -26.07 -1.46
C ASN A 379 14.65 -26.10 -1.48
N TYR A 380 15.28 -25.17 -0.76
CA TYR A 380 16.71 -25.22 -0.48
C TYR A 380 16.95 -25.68 0.97
N PHE A 381 17.88 -26.60 1.17
CA PHE A 381 18.24 -27.11 2.48
C PHE A 381 19.76 -27.23 2.63
N PRO A 382 20.28 -27.30 3.87
CA PRO A 382 21.67 -27.64 4.11
C PRO A 382 22.10 -28.90 3.35
N PRO A 383 23.33 -28.94 2.82
CA PRO A 383 23.81 -30.09 2.08
C PRO A 383 23.95 -31.33 2.96
N ILE A 384 23.67 -32.50 2.42
CA ILE A 384 23.93 -33.81 3.05
C ILE A 384 25.16 -34.46 2.43
N GLU A 385 25.79 -35.40 3.14
CA GLU A 385 26.88 -36.20 2.58
C GLU A 385 26.38 -37.11 1.45
N ASP A 386 27.16 -37.21 0.38
CA ASP A 386 26.82 -38.03 -0.79
C ASP A 386 26.81 -39.51 -0.41
N GLY A 387 25.75 -40.23 -0.82
CA GLY A 387 25.64 -41.67 -0.59
C GLY A 387 25.19 -42.09 0.81
N ALA A 388 24.57 -41.20 1.59
CA ALA A 388 24.03 -41.57 2.90
C ALA A 388 22.93 -42.65 2.79
N ASP A 389 23.17 -43.80 3.45
CA ASP A 389 22.22 -44.91 3.51
C ASP A 389 20.95 -44.55 4.31
N ASP A 390 21.11 -43.77 5.38
CA ASP A 390 20.01 -43.26 6.20
C ASP A 390 19.83 -41.74 5.99
N LEU A 391 18.89 -41.40 5.11
CA LEU A 391 18.54 -40.01 4.83
C LEU A 391 17.96 -39.28 6.05
N ASP A 392 17.26 -39.97 6.96
CA ASP A 392 16.66 -39.34 8.14
C ASP A 392 17.76 -38.89 9.14
N ALA A 393 18.83 -39.68 9.28
CA ALA A 393 20.02 -39.29 10.05
C ALA A 393 20.84 -38.20 9.34
N ALA A 394 20.99 -38.30 8.02
CA ALA A 394 21.76 -37.33 7.24
C ALA A 394 21.18 -35.91 7.29
N VAL A 395 19.85 -35.76 7.21
CA VAL A 395 19.21 -34.44 7.31
C VAL A 395 19.31 -33.84 8.71
N GLU A 396 19.32 -34.66 9.77
CA GLU A 396 19.57 -34.19 11.14
C GLU A 396 21.00 -33.69 11.30
N ALA A 397 21.99 -34.46 10.82
CA ALA A 397 23.40 -34.06 10.85
C ALA A 397 23.64 -32.75 10.08
N ALA A 398 23.05 -32.61 8.89
CA ALA A 398 23.15 -31.41 8.09
C ALA A 398 22.54 -30.18 8.78
N LEU A 399 21.43 -30.36 9.48
CA LEU A 399 20.79 -29.29 10.25
C LEU A 399 21.61 -28.86 11.47
N GLU A 400 22.22 -29.81 12.19
CA GLU A 400 23.06 -29.51 13.36
C GLU A 400 24.39 -28.85 12.95
N HIS A 401 24.95 -29.24 11.80
CA HIS A 401 26.09 -28.53 11.20
C HIS A 401 25.74 -27.07 10.89
N PHE A 402 24.57 -26.82 10.29
CA PHE A 402 24.08 -25.47 10.03
C PHE A 402 23.88 -24.66 11.33
N ARG A 403 23.31 -25.27 12.39
CA ARG A 403 23.19 -24.65 13.71
C ARG A 403 24.56 -24.23 14.26
N THR A 404 25.54 -25.12 14.18
CA THR A 404 26.92 -24.88 14.64
C THR A 404 27.56 -23.72 13.87
N LYS A 405 27.36 -23.64 12.55
CA LYS A 405 27.84 -22.49 11.74
C LYS A 405 27.25 -21.16 12.23
N ILE A 406 25.94 -21.11 12.47
CA ILE A 406 25.26 -19.90 12.98
C ILE A 406 25.83 -19.48 14.35
N SER A 407 26.02 -20.43 15.26
CA SER A 407 26.56 -20.15 16.59
C SER A 407 27.98 -19.58 16.55
N LYS A 408 28.84 -20.09 15.64
CA LYS A 408 30.22 -19.60 15.46
C LYS A 408 30.29 -18.16 14.94
N GLU A 409 29.45 -17.80 13.97
CA GLU A 409 29.38 -16.41 13.48
C GLU A 409 28.96 -15.44 14.60
N ARG A 410 27.94 -15.80 15.39
CA ARG A 410 27.47 -14.95 16.50
C ARG A 410 28.51 -14.75 17.61
N THR A 411 29.40 -15.71 17.82
CA THR A 411 30.52 -15.56 18.77
C THR A 411 31.65 -14.68 18.20
N ASN A 412 31.83 -14.67 16.88
CA ASN A 412 32.83 -13.81 16.23
C ASN A 412 32.36 -12.35 16.14
N ASP A 413 31.06 -12.09 16.00
CA ASP A 413 30.48 -10.73 16.01
C ASP A 413 30.50 -10.07 17.41
N ALA A 414 30.69 -10.86 18.48
CA ALA A 414 30.66 -10.42 19.88
C ALA A 414 32.05 -10.24 20.51
N ALA A 415 33.12 -10.58 19.78
CA ALA A 415 34.52 -10.45 20.18
C ALA A 415 35.18 -9.29 19.41
#